data_AF-A0A5E4S2N7-F1
#
_entry.id   AF-A0A5E4S2N7-F1
#
_cell.length_a   1.000
_cell.length_b   1.000
_cell.length_c   1.000
_cell.angle_alpha   90.00
_cell.angle_beta   90.00
_cell.angle_gamma   90.00
#
_symmetry.space_group_name_H-M   'P 1'
#
loop_
_entity.id
_entity.type
_entity.pdbx_description
1 polymer ?
#
loop_
_entity_poly.entity_id
_entity_poly.type
_entity_poly.pdbx_seq_one_letter_code
_entity_poly.pdbx_strand_id
1 'polypeptide(L)' 'MTMKKRILETYRGAQIEAWPIHRGVGYEAWVRFRHPKLGHLVHKRVVGPTAGAFDSLESLTSHCRARIGELVSWGEILE' A
#
# COMPACT_ATOMS: atom_id res chain seq x y z
N MET A 1 13.50 -3.60 -20.06
CA MET A 1 12.31 -2.73 -20.00
C MET A 1 11.85 -2.67 -18.54
N THR A 2 12.31 -1.68 -17.77
CA THR A 2 12.08 -1.64 -16.32
C THR A 2 10.66 -1.13 -16.05
N MET A 3 9.69 -2.05 -15.94
CA MET A 3 8.34 -1.68 -15.52
C MET A 3 8.43 -1.13 -14.09
N LYS A 4 8.24 0.18 -13.95
CA LYS A 4 7.93 0.81 -12.66
C LYS A 4 6.55 0.29 -12.24
N LYS A 5 6.49 -0.88 -11.59
CA LYS A 5 5.24 -1.49 -11.09
C LYS A 5 4.67 -0.57 -10.02
N ARG A 6 3.75 0.31 -10.40
CA ARG A 6 2.98 1.17 -9.48
C ARG A 6 1.59 0.59 -9.38
N ILE A 7 1.15 0.29 -8.17
CA ILE A 7 -0.24 -0.06 -7.87
C ILE A 7 -0.92 1.22 -7.42
N LEU A 8 -1.97 1.61 -8.14
CA LEU A 8 -2.88 2.66 -7.75
C LEU A 8 -4.27 2.07 -7.82
N GLU A 9 -4.93 1.96 -6.67
CA GLU A 9 -6.28 1.41 -6.62
C GLU A 9 -7.14 2.16 -5.60
N THR A 10 -8.45 1.99 -5.74
CA THR A 10 -9.41 2.44 -4.74
C THR A 10 -10.08 1.21 -4.14
N TYR A 11 -9.97 1.05 -2.83
CA TYR A 11 -10.58 -0.05 -2.08
C TYR A 11 -11.48 0.52 -0.99
N ARG A 12 -12.79 0.24 -1.08
CA ARG A 12 -13.83 0.72 -0.15
C ARG A 12 -13.75 2.24 0.13
N GLY A 13 -13.48 3.04 -0.91
CA GLY A 13 -13.38 4.50 -0.79
C GLY A 13 -12.02 5.02 -0.31
N ALA A 14 -11.09 4.17 0.15
CA ALA A 14 -9.69 4.54 0.35
C ALA A 14 -8.89 4.41 -0.94
N GLN A 15 -8.01 5.38 -1.18
CA GLN A 15 -6.96 5.26 -2.19
C GLN A 15 -5.78 4.50 -1.60
N ILE A 16 -5.29 3.50 -2.31
CA ILE A 16 -4.04 2.79 -2.00
C ILE A 16 -3.06 3.04 -3.14
N GLU A 17 -1.87 3.46 -2.78
CA GLU A 17 -0.76 3.69 -3.69
C GLU A 17 0.45 2.89 -3.22
N ALA A 18 0.97 2.04 -4.09
CA ALA A 18 2.14 1.23 -3.82
C ALA A 18 3.15 1.39 -4.95
N TRP A 19 4.42 1.62 -4.63
CA TRP A 19 5.49 1.66 -5.62
C TRP A 19 6.82 1.17 -5.03
N PRO A 20 7.67 0.50 -5.83
CA PRO A 20 9.04 0.22 -5.46
C PRO A 20 9.91 1.45 -5.71
N ILE A 21 10.87 1.72 -4.83
CA ILE A 21 11.91 2.72 -4.99
C ILE A 21 13.25 2.00 -5.12
N HIS A 22 13.94 2.20 -6.23
CA HIS A 22 15.30 1.68 -6.39
C HIS A 22 16.26 2.51 -5.54
N ARG A 23 17.02 1.86 -4.66
CA ARG A 23 18.01 2.48 -3.76
C ARG A 23 19.32 1.72 -3.86
N GLY A 24 20.31 2.34 -4.51
CA GLY A 24 21.68 1.84 -4.61
C GLY A 24 21.79 0.44 -5.21
N VAL A 25 21.68 -0.56 -4.35
CA VAL A 25 21.85 -2.00 -4.64
C VAL A 25 20.54 -2.81 -4.60
N GLY A 26 19.39 -2.19 -4.32
CA GLY A 26 18.12 -2.91 -4.19
C GLY A 26 16.86 -2.07 -4.37
N TYR A 27 15.71 -2.65 -4.01
CA TYR A 27 14.40 -2.00 -4.09
C TYR A 27 13.74 -1.95 -2.70
N GLU A 28 13.11 -0.83 -2.40
CA GLU A 28 12.25 -0.63 -1.23
C GLU A 28 10.79 -0.60 -1.69
N ALA A 29 9.90 -1.36 -1.05
CA ALA A 29 8.47 -1.23 -1.30
C ALA A 29 7.89 -0.13 -0.43
N TRP A 30 7.23 0.85 -1.06
CA TRP A 30 6.54 1.95 -0.40
C TRP A 30 5.04 1.78 -0.63
N VAL A 31 4.26 1.80 0.45
CA VAL A 31 2.80 1.82 0.37
C VAL A 31 2.26 2.98 1.17
N ARG A 32 1.27 3.65 0.59
CA ARG A 32 0.51 4.76 1.16
C ARG A 32 -0.95 4.43 0.97
N PHE A 33 -1.78 4.59 1.99
CA PHE A 33 -3.22 4.66 1.79
C PHE A 33 -3.79 5.94 2.37
N ARG A 34 -4.88 6.42 1.78
CA ARG A 34 -5.63 7.60 2.21
C ARG A 34 -7.12 7.30 2.17
N HIS A 35 -7.82 7.44 3.30
CA HIS A 35 -9.28 7.39 3.33
C HIS A 35 -9.86 8.81 3.45
N PRO A 36 -10.76 9.26 2.56
CA PRO A 36 -11.27 10.63 2.56
C PRO A 36 -12.04 11.00 3.84
N LYS A 37 -12.79 10.06 4.41
CA LYS A 37 -13.58 10.30 5.63
C LYS A 37 -12.82 10.12 6.94
N LEU A 38 -11.77 9.31 6.95
CA LEU A 38 -11.01 9.02 8.19
C LEU A 38 -9.72 9.86 8.29
N GLY A 39 -9.33 10.55 7.21
CA GLY A 39 -8.09 11.33 7.15
C GLY A 39 -6.80 10.50 7.30
N HIS A 40 -6.88 9.18 7.50
CA HIS A 40 -5.71 8.36 7.81
C HIS A 40 -4.77 8.22 6.62
N LEU A 41 -3.50 8.55 6.89
CA LEU A 41 -2.37 8.32 6.02
C LEU A 41 -1.44 7.32 6.70
N VAL A 42 -1.47 6.06 6.29
CA VAL A 42 -0.46 5.08 6.76
C VAL A 42 0.57 4.91 5.68
N HIS A 43 1.82 5.11 6.07
CA HIS A 43 2.98 4.85 5.24
C HIS A 43 3.71 3.61 5.76
N LYS A 44 3.95 2.63 4.89
CA LYS A 44 4.76 1.46 5.23
C LYS A 44 5.88 1.28 4.21
N ARG A 45 7.11 1.25 4.73
CA ARG A 45 8.33 0.96 3.99
C ARG A 45 8.78 -0.46 4.32
N VAL A 46 9.05 -1.28 3.30
CA VAL A 46 9.70 -2.58 3.46
C VAL A 46 10.95 -2.62 2.61
N VAL A 47 12.06 -3.01 3.23
CA VAL A 47 13.35 -3.19 2.57
C VAL A 47 13.48 -4.67 2.26
N GLY A 48 13.36 -5.04 0.98
CA GLY A 48 13.52 -6.41 0.51
C GLY A 48 14.73 -6.54 -0.41
N PRO A 49 15.25 -7.76 -0.63
CA PRO A 49 16.18 -8.00 -1.73
C PRO A 49 15.52 -7.60 -3.06
N THR A 50 16.33 -7.26 -4.07
CA THR A 50 15.90 -6.70 -5.36
C THR A 50 14.72 -7.43 -6.01
N ALA A 51 14.67 -8.76 -5.90
CA ALA A 51 13.58 -9.59 -6.42
C ALA A 51 12.32 -9.57 -5.54
N GLY A 52 12.47 -9.58 -4.21
CA GLY A 52 11.36 -9.70 -3.26
C GLY A 52 10.61 -8.40 -2.97
N ALA A 53 11.10 -7.25 -3.45
CA ALA A 53 10.41 -5.97 -3.27
C ALA A 53 9.05 -5.91 -3.98
N PHE A 54 8.90 -6.60 -5.12
CA PHE A 54 7.64 -6.64 -5.86
C PHE A 54 6.60 -7.55 -5.20
N ASP A 55 7.02 -8.71 -4.69
CA ASP A 55 6.16 -9.59 -3.87
C ASP A 55 5.76 -8.89 -2.57
N SER A 56 6.70 -8.17 -1.96
CA SER A 56 6.44 -7.31 -0.79
C SER A 56 5.38 -6.26 -1.11
N LEU A 57 5.37 -5.71 -2.33
CA LEU A 57 4.39 -4.70 -2.74
C LEU A 57 2.96 -5.23 -2.76
N GLU A 58 2.76 -6.43 -3.33
CA GLU A 58 1.44 -7.06 -3.41
C GLU A 58 0.97 -7.50 -2.03
N SER A 59 1.86 -8.09 -1.23
CA SER A 59 1.58 -8.45 0.16
C SER A 59 1.19 -7.24 1.01
N LEU A 60 1.91 -6.12 0.89
CA LEU A 60 1.60 -4.88 1.61
C LEU A 60 0.29 -4.24 1.16
N THR A 61 0.02 -4.25 -0.14
CA THR A 61 -1.26 -3.78 -0.69
C THR A 61 -2.40 -4.61 -0.12
N SER A 62 -2.26 -5.94 -0.10
CA SER A 62 -3.25 -6.86 0.50
C SER A 62 -3.46 -6.60 1.99
N HIS A 63 -2.38 -6.39 2.75
CA HIS A 63 -2.46 -6.04 4.18
C HIS A 63 -3.16 -4.68 4.39
N CYS A 64 -2.90 -3.69 3.52
CA CYS A 64 -3.60 -2.41 3.57
C CYS A 64 -5.10 -2.57 3.27
N ARG A 65 -5.48 -3.40 2.28
CA ARG A 65 -6.89 -3.73 2.03
C ARG A 65 -7.53 -4.40 3.24
N ALA A 66 -6.86 -5.37 3.87
CA ALA A 66 -7.36 -6.02 5.07
C ALA A 66 -7.57 -4.99 6.19
N ARG A 67 -6.60 -4.11 6.43
CA ARG A 67 -6.70 -3.05 7.44
C ARG A 67 -7.83 -2.05 7.14
N ILE A 68 -8.01 -1.66 5.87
CA ILE A 68 -9.16 -0.85 5.45
C ILE A 68 -10.46 -1.62 5.68
N GLY A 69 -10.49 -2.91 5.38
CA GLY A 69 -11.61 -3.80 5.66
C GLY A 69 -11.96 -3.81 7.15
N GLU A 70 -10.97 -3.95 8.04
CA GLU A 70 -11.13 -3.87 9.49
C GLU A 70 -11.66 -2.49 9.92
N LEU A 71 -11.02 -1.40 9.48
CA LEU A 71 -11.42 -0.02 9.82
C LEU A 71 -12.86 0.29 9.36
N VAL A 72 -13.24 -0.19 8.18
CA VAL A 72 -14.61 -0.07 7.66
C VAL A 72 -15.57 -0.98 8.46
N SER A 73 -15.15 -2.18 8.84
CA SER A 73 -15.97 -3.15 9.56
C SER A 73 -16.16 -2.83 11.05
N TRP A 74 -15.23 -2.10 11.67
CA TRP A 74 -15.30 -1.69 13.08
C TRP A 74 -16.23 -0.49 13.30
N GLY A 75 -16.80 0.11 12.25
CA GLY A 75 -17.96 1.00 12.39
C GLY A 75 -17.68 2.50 12.50
N GLU A 76 -16.61 3.05 11.92
CA GLU A 76 -16.39 4.52 11.90
C GLU A 76 -16.73 5.19 10.56
N ILE A 77 -17.44 4.52 9.64
CA ILE A 77 -17.92 5.14 8.39
C ILE A 77 -19.29 4.62 7.94
N LEU A 78 -20.23 4.43 8.84
CA LEU A 78 -21.66 4.36 8.48
C LEU A 78 -22.51 4.95 9.60
N GLU A 79 -22.30 6.24 9.87
CA GLU A 79 -23.37 7.21 10.07
C GLU A 79 -23.00 8.49 9.29
#